data_AF-A0A662XQ37-F1
#
_entry.id   AF-A0A662XQ37-F1
#
_cell.length_a   1.000
_cell.length_b   1.000
_cell.length_c   1.000
_cell.angle_alpha   90.00
_cell.angle_beta   90.00
_cell.angle_gamma   90.00
#
_symmetry.space_group_name_H-M   'P 1'
#
loop_
_entity.id
_entity.type
_entity.pdbx_description
1 polymer ?
#
loop_
_entity_poly.entity_id
_entity_poly.type
_entity_poly.pdbx_seq_one_letter_code
_entity_poly.pdbx_strand_id
1 'polypeptide(L)'
;MVVHPAGNDFNFQEDGTVSCPICYEAVTPITCGFYDCEWKFEGVRASDRCLISSPWKAARGQRYHRFDADESHGSIEWESLLVVVRKVADGQLTHQESSVNSDAGDQEC
;
A
#
# COMPACT_ATOMS: atom_id res chain seq x y z
N MET A 1 -6.87 8.21 12.58
CA MET A 1 -7.73 9.23 11.95
C MET A 1 -7.49 9.16 10.45
N VAL A 2 -8.52 8.86 9.66
CA VAL A 2 -8.41 8.64 8.22
C VAL A 2 -9.01 9.85 7.53
N VAL A 3 -8.20 10.53 6.72
CA VAL A 3 -8.66 11.66 5.90
C VAL A 3 -8.85 11.13 4.47
N HIS A 4 -10.08 11.23 3.96
CA HIS A 4 -10.39 10.89 2.58
C HIS A 4 -10.08 12.08 1.67
N PRO A 5 -9.34 11.89 0.57
CA PRO A 5 -9.59 12.64 -0.64
C PRO A 5 -10.71 11.93 -1.43
N ALA A 6 -11.75 12.68 -1.79
CA ALA A 6 -12.79 12.23 -2.71
C ALA A 6 -12.23 12.30 -4.14
N GLY A 7 -11.59 11.21 -4.58
CA GLY A 7 -11.04 11.11 -5.93
C GLY A 7 -10.51 9.70 -6.19
N ASN A 8 -10.63 9.24 -7.44
CA ASN A 8 -10.10 7.93 -7.86
C ASN A 8 -8.56 7.89 -7.84
N ASP A 9 -7.91 9.06 -7.79
CA ASP A 9 -6.47 9.24 -7.86
C ASP A 9 -5.94 9.85 -6.56
N PHE A 10 -4.92 9.21 -5.97
CA PHE A 10 -4.22 9.68 -4.78
C PHE A 10 -2.79 10.07 -5.17
N ASN A 11 -2.49 11.37 -5.18
CA ASN A 11 -1.16 11.89 -5.49
C ASN A 11 -0.53 12.50 -4.23
N PHE A 12 0.52 11.87 -3.69
CA PHE A 12 1.24 12.39 -2.53
C PHE A 12 1.94 13.73 -2.80
N GLN A 13 2.25 14.05 -4.07
CA GLN A 13 2.98 15.27 -4.42
C GLN A 13 2.06 16.50 -4.57
N GLU A 14 0.73 16.30 -4.54
CA GLU A 14 -0.24 17.40 -4.49
C GLU A 14 -0.48 17.83 -3.04
N ASP A 15 0.62 18.26 -2.43
CA ASP A 15 0.69 18.79 -1.08
C ASP A 15 -0.09 20.11 -0.99
N GLY A 16 -1.18 20.14 -0.21
CA GLY A 16 -1.70 21.42 0.27
C GLY A 16 -3.19 21.50 0.57
N THR A 17 -3.99 20.49 0.26
CA THR A 17 -5.45 20.59 0.40
C THR A 17 -6.06 19.73 1.52
N VAL A 18 -5.24 18.91 2.20
CA VAL A 18 -5.74 17.97 3.20
C VAL A 18 -5.66 18.57 4.61
N SER A 19 -6.82 18.68 5.25
CA SER A 19 -6.96 19.16 6.63
C SER A 19 -7.52 18.07 7.55
N CYS A 20 -7.11 18.07 8.80
CA CYS A 20 -7.64 17.19 9.83
C CYS A 20 -9.13 17.50 10.06
N PRO A 21 -10.06 16.54 9.97
CA PRO A 21 -11.50 16.82 10.17
C PRO A 21 -11.88 17.13 11.63
N ILE A 22 -10.96 16.92 12.58
CA ILE A 22 -11.20 17.15 14.01
C ILE A 22 -10.71 18.55 14.42
N CYS A 23 -9.48 18.91 14.07
CA CYS A 23 -8.87 20.18 14.48
C CYS A 23 -8.70 21.17 13.33
N TYR A 24 -9.02 20.80 12.09
CA TYR A 24 -8.91 21.62 10.87
C TYR A 24 -7.49 22.09 10.52
N GLU A 25 -6.49 21.64 11.28
CA GLU A 25 -5.08 21.87 10.96
C GLU A 25 -4.66 21.12 9.70
N ALA A 26 -3.70 21.69 8.97
CA ALA A 26 -3.09 21.05 7.81
C ALA A 26 -2.42 19.72 8.22
N VAL A 27 -2.59 18.69 7.39
CA VAL A 27 -1.96 17.38 7.59
C VAL A 27 -1.06 17.07 6.41
N THR A 28 0.19 16.71 6.70
CA THR A 28 1.11 16.14 5.71
C THR A 28 0.89 14.62 5.66
N PRO A 29 0.40 14.06 4.54
CA PRO A 29 0.25 12.62 4.39
C PRO A 29 1.63 11.93 4.43
N ILE A 30 1.76 10.87 5.23
CA ILE A 30 3.02 10.10 5.34
C ILE A 30 2.98 8.85 4.46
N THR A 31 1.83 8.18 4.39
CA THR A 31 1.61 6.96 3.59
C THR A 31 0.12 6.82 3.27
N CYS A 32 -0.23 5.86 2.40
CA CYS A 32 -1.59 5.58 1.95
C CYS A 32 -2.11 4.31 2.61
N GLY A 33 -3.42 4.10 2.50
CA GLY A 33 -4.09 2.91 3.00
C GLY A 33 -5.11 2.40 1.99
N PHE A 34 -5.28 1.08 1.97
CA PHE A 34 -6.17 0.38 1.04
C PHE A 34 -7.38 -0.19 1.78
N TYR A 35 -8.56 -0.15 1.15
CA TYR A 35 -9.82 -0.65 1.72
C TYR A 35 -10.70 -1.23 0.61
N ASP A 36 -11.13 -2.49 0.77
CA ASP A 36 -11.97 -3.23 -0.18
C ASP A 36 -11.50 -3.17 -1.65
N CYS A 37 -10.19 -3.33 -1.84
CA CYS A 37 -9.56 -3.33 -3.17
C CYS A 37 -8.45 -4.38 -3.27
N GLU A 38 -7.95 -4.62 -4.48
CA GLU A 38 -6.66 -5.26 -4.71
C GLU A 38 -5.67 -4.20 -5.15
N TRP A 39 -4.43 -4.32 -4.69
CA TRP A 39 -3.39 -3.34 -4.96
C TRP A 39 -2.05 -4.01 -5.23
N LYS A 40 -1.21 -3.36 -6.02
CA LYS A 40 0.21 -3.68 -6.16
C LYS A 40 1.01 -2.39 -6.27
N PHE A 41 2.34 -2.49 -6.14
CA PHE A 41 3.22 -1.37 -6.40
C PHE A 41 4.42 -1.77 -7.25
N GLU A 42 4.94 -0.77 -7.96
CA GLU A 42 6.21 -0.80 -8.68
C GLU A 42 6.96 0.47 -8.31
N GLY A 43 8.24 0.38 -7.97
CA GLY A 43 9.01 1.55 -7.59
C GLY A 43 10.50 1.36 -7.69
N VAL A 44 11.21 2.48 -7.72
CA VAL A 44 12.68 2.53 -7.67
C VAL A 44 13.10 3.12 -6.34
N ARG A 45 13.83 2.33 -5.55
CA ARG A 45 14.33 2.77 -4.24
C ARG A 45 15.43 3.81 -4.43
N ALA A 46 15.36 4.92 -3.70
CA ALA A 46 16.32 6.01 -3.85
C ALA A 46 17.73 5.64 -3.40
N SER A 47 17.86 4.79 -2.37
CA SER A 47 19.16 4.47 -1.74
C SER A 47 20.11 3.69 -2.64
N ASP A 48 19.59 2.79 -3.48
CA ASP A 48 20.39 1.89 -4.31
C ASP A 48 19.86 1.71 -5.74
N ARG A 49 18.79 2.42 -6.09
CA ARG A 49 18.18 2.41 -7.43
C ARG A 49 17.63 1.04 -7.83
N CYS A 50 17.38 0.15 -6.87
CA CYS A 50 16.77 -1.15 -7.14
C CYS A 50 15.29 -0.98 -7.52
N LEU A 51 14.88 -1.69 -8.58
CA LEU A 51 13.49 -1.83 -8.96
C LEU A 51 12.82 -2.86 -8.04
N ILE A 52 11.71 -2.47 -7.42
CA ILE A 52 10.92 -3.32 -6.54
C ILE A 52 9.51 -3.42 -7.12
N SER A 53 9.00 -4.64 -7.23
CA SER A 53 7.62 -4.91 -7.66
C SER A 53 6.97 -5.88 -6.69
N SER A 54 5.72 -5.62 -6.33
CA SER A 54 4.94 -6.53 -5.48
C SER A 54 4.00 -7.41 -6.30
N PRO A 55 3.65 -8.60 -5.80
CA PRO A 55 2.42 -9.26 -6.23
C PRO A 55 1.19 -8.41 -5.87
N TRP A 56 0.05 -8.74 -6.48
CA TRP A 56 -1.23 -8.18 -6.06
C TRP A 56 -1.58 -8.64 -4.64
N LYS A 57 -1.90 -7.70 -3.77
CA LYS A 57 -2.35 -7.91 -2.38
C LYS A 57 -3.82 -7.49 -2.26
N ALA A 58 -4.62 -8.26 -1.53
CA ALA A 58 -6.04 -7.96 -1.31
C ALA A 58 -6.24 -7.26 0.05
N ALA A 59 -6.83 -6.07 0.03
CA ALA A 59 -7.20 -5.31 1.21
C ALA A 59 -8.64 -5.67 1.64
N ARG A 60 -8.79 -6.85 2.27
CA ARG A 60 -10.09 -7.37 2.72
C ARG A 60 -10.30 -7.22 4.22
N GLY A 61 -11.56 -7.36 4.63
CA GLY A 61 -11.99 -7.16 6.01
C GLY A 61 -12.16 -5.67 6.28
N GLN A 62 -13.14 -5.32 7.11
CA GLN A 62 -13.58 -3.94 7.38
C GLN A 62 -12.51 -3.12 8.14
N ARG A 63 -11.33 -2.97 7.54
CA ARG A 63 -10.15 -2.29 8.07
C ARG A 63 -9.30 -1.76 6.92
N TYR A 64 -8.58 -0.69 7.18
CA TYR A 64 -7.56 -0.20 6.26
C TYR A 64 -6.29 -1.06 6.34
N HIS A 65 -5.67 -1.29 5.20
CA HIS A 65 -4.36 -1.91 5.08
C HIS A 65 -3.35 -0.82 4.71
N ARG A 66 -2.51 -0.45 5.66
CA ARG A 66 -1.47 0.57 5.47
C ARG A 66 -0.45 0.08 4.44
N PHE A 67 -0.06 0.97 3.52
CA PHE A 67 1.10 0.72 2.67
C PHE A 67 2.38 0.75 3.51
N ASP A 68 3.07 -0.38 3.52
CA ASP A 68 4.38 -0.58 4.13
C ASP A 68 5.16 -1.52 3.20
N ALA A 69 6.24 -0.99 2.62
CA ALA A 69 7.03 -1.70 1.62
C ALA A 69 8.27 -2.39 2.19
N ASP A 70 8.67 -2.06 3.42
CA ASP A 70 9.85 -2.66 4.06
C ASP A 70 9.48 -3.77 5.05
N GLU A 71 8.22 -3.83 5.50
CA GLU A 71 7.68 -4.80 6.46
C GLU A 71 8.48 -4.88 7.79
N SER A 72 9.44 -3.99 7.98
CA SER A 72 10.40 -3.87 9.08
C SER A 72 10.16 -2.61 9.93
N HIS A 73 9.10 -1.85 9.61
CA HIS A 73 8.72 -0.59 10.25
C HIS A 73 9.72 0.56 10.07
N GLY A 74 10.57 0.47 9.05
CA GLY A 74 11.49 1.53 8.66
C GLY A 74 10.83 2.61 7.80
N SER A 75 11.65 3.49 7.24
CA SER A 75 11.23 4.43 6.19
C SER A 75 12.06 4.17 4.94
N ILE A 76 11.39 3.95 3.81
CA ILE A 76 12.03 3.89 2.49
C ILE A 76 11.77 5.19 1.73
N GLU A 77 12.83 5.77 1.18
CA GLU A 77 12.73 6.82 0.17
C GLU A 77 12.63 6.22 -1.23
N TRP A 78 11.67 6.72 -2.01
CA TRP A 78 11.43 6.29 -3.38
C TRP A 78 11.86 7.40 -4.33
N GLU A 79 12.61 7.04 -5.37
CA GLU A 79 12.81 7.92 -6.52
C GLU A 79 11.55 7.98 -7.38
N SER A 80 10.90 6.83 -7.56
CA SER A 80 9.60 6.72 -8.19
C SER A 80 8.80 5.62 -7.51
N LEU A 81 7.50 5.86 -7.35
CA LEU A 81 6.57 4.89 -6.78
C LEU A 81 5.25 4.99 -7.54
N LEU A 82 4.84 3.88 -8.15
CA LEU A 82 3.54 3.71 -8.76
C LEU A 82 2.76 2.67 -7.96
N VAL A 83 1.62 3.10 -7.42
CA VAL A 83 0.65 2.22 -6.78
C VAL A 83 -0.51 2.02 -7.75
N VAL A 84 -0.85 0.76 -8.02
CA VAL A 84 -1.97 0.41 -8.90
C VAL A 84 -3.04 -0.30 -8.08
N VAL A 85 -4.27 0.18 -8.19
CA VAL A 85 -5.43 -0.38 -7.48
C VAL A 85 -6.49 -0.88 -8.47
N ARG A 86 -7.22 -1.93 -8.09
CA ARG A 86 -8.42 -2.38 -8.80
C ARG A 86 -9.50 -2.80 -7.81
N LYS A 87 -10.76 -2.69 -8.24
CA LYS A 87 -11.88 -3.24 -7.46
C LYS A 87 -11.71 -4.75 -7.35
N VAL A 88 -12.02 -5.29 -6.18
CA VAL A 88 -12.26 -6.72 -6.04
C VAL A 88 -13.47 -7.03 -6.92
N ALA A 89 -13.36 -7.96 -7.87
CA ALA A 89 -14.52 -8.38 -8.64
C ALA A 89 -15.59 -8.92 -7.69
N ASP A 90 -16.83 -8.43 -7.83
CA ASP A 90 -17.98 -8.93 -7.08
C ASP A 90 -18.25 -10.38 -7.49
N GLY A 91 -17.56 -11.33 -6.85
CA GLY A 91 -17.66 -12.75 -7.21
C GLY A 91 -16.42 -13.59 -6.91
N GLN A 92 -15.91 -13.60 -5.68
CA GLN A 92 -15.27 -14.79 -5.10
C GLN A 92 -15.11 -14.64 -3.58
N LEU A 93 -16.19 -14.93 -2.86
CA LEU A 93 -16.12 -15.40 -1.48
C LEU A 93 -15.63 -16.85 -1.53
N THR A 94 -14.32 -17.06 -1.64
CA THR A 94 -13.74 -18.38 -1.33
C THR A 94 -12.70 -18.17 -0.24
N HIS A 95 -13.08 -18.55 0.98
CA HIS A 95 -12.14 -18.90 2.04
C HIS A 95 -11.10 -19.85 1.44
N GLN A 96 -9.85 -19.41 1.37
CA GLN A 96 -8.73 -20.31 1.15
C GLN A 96 -7.85 -20.20 2.39
N GLU A 97 -8.09 -21.11 3.33
CA GLU A 97 -7.17 -21.40 4.42
C GLU A 97 -5.82 -21.76 3.79
N SER A 98 -4.78 -21.02 4.19
CA SER A 98 -3.41 -21.31 3.80
C SER A 98 -2.90 -22.46 4.67
N SER A 99 -2.77 -23.64 4.07
CA SER A 99 -1.89 -24.68 4.57
C SER A 99 -0.44 -24.22 4.39
N VAL A 100 0.24 -24.00 5.52
CA VAL A 100 1.67 -23.76 5.60
C VAL A 100 2.39 -25.05 5.19
N ASN A 101 2.99 -25.06 4.00
CA ASN A 101 4.03 -26.03 3.66
C ASN A 101 5.37 -25.34 3.91
N SER A 102 6.00 -25.74 5.00
CA SER A 102 7.42 -25.48 5.26
C SER A 102 8.23 -26.32 4.28
N ASP A 103 8.97 -25.69 3.39
CA ASP A 103 10.14 -26.34 2.81
C ASP A 103 11.29 -25.34 2.79
N ALA A 104 12.35 -25.73 3.50
CA ALA A 104 13.59 -25.00 3.62
C ALA A 104 14.44 -25.32 2.40
N GLY A 105 14.84 -24.29 1.66
CA GLY A 105 15.78 -24.40 0.55
C GLY A 105 16.70 -23.19 0.53
N ASP A 106 17.96 -23.45 0.82
CA ASP A 106 19.09 -22.52 0.83
C ASP A 106 19.42 -21.88 -0.54
N GLN A 107 20.28 -20.85 -0.45
CA GLN A 107 21.15 -20.20 -1.46
C GLN A 107 20.67 -18.85 -2.03
N GLU A 108 21.26 -17.72 -1.65
CA GLU A 108 22.61 -17.15 -1.92
C GLU A 108 22.69 -16.34 -3.23
N CYS A 109 22.97 -15.03 -3.04
CA CYS A 109 23.25 -13.93 -3.99
C CYS A 109 22.17 -13.57 -5.01
#